data_AF-A0A920NX93-F1
#
_entry.id   AF-A0A920NX93-F1
#
_cell.length_a   1.000
_cell.length_b   1.000
_cell.length_c   1.000
_cell.angle_alpha   90.00
_cell.angle_beta   90.00
_cell.angle_gamma   90.00
#
_symmetry.space_group_name_H-M   'P 1'
#
loop_
_entity.id
_entity.type
_entity.pdbx_description
1 polymer ?
#
loop_
_entity_poly.entity_id
_entity_poly.type
_entity_poly.pdbx_seq_one_letter_code
_entity_poly.pdbx_strand_id
1 'polypeptide(L)'
;MSQTGFGCYQSRKYKRSRNNVIKKFGQLDILVNNAGISIPTTIDDENYEESWDKTFDVLLKGQVNLIRAALPFIRKSIAQE
;
A
#
# COMPACT_ATOMS: atom_id res chain seq x y z
N MET A 1 -16.21 -22.91 -5.57
CA MET A 1 -15.92 -22.14 -4.35
C MET A 1 -14.42 -22.18 -4.11
N SER A 2 -13.67 -21.17 -4.57
CA SER A 2 -12.27 -20.94 -4.17
C SER A 2 -11.88 -19.49 -4.49
N GLN A 3 -12.38 -18.55 -3.66
CA GLN A 3 -11.74 -17.25 -3.48
C GLN A 3 -10.85 -17.31 -2.24
N THR A 4 -9.75 -18.06 -2.33
CA THR A 4 -8.55 -17.84 -1.50
C THR A 4 -7.83 -16.67 -2.18
N GLY A 5 -7.60 -15.50 -1.58
CA GLY A 5 -7.33 -15.18 -0.18
C GLY A 5 -6.32 -14.03 -0.07
N PHE A 6 -5.81 -13.47 -1.18
CA PHE A 6 -4.77 -12.42 -1.16
C PHE A 6 -5.26 -11.01 -1.54
N GLY A 7 -6.31 -10.88 -2.35
CA GLY A 7 -6.81 -9.56 -2.79
C GLY A 7 -7.46 -8.70 -1.68
N CYS A 8 -7.88 -9.30 -0.55
CA CYS A 8 -8.63 -8.59 0.49
C CYS A 8 -7.77 -8.09 1.66
N TYR A 9 -6.60 -8.69 1.93
CA TYR A 9 -5.87 -8.43 3.17
C TYR A 9 -5.18 -7.06 3.20
N GLN A 10 -4.56 -6.63 2.09
CA GLN A 10 -3.90 -5.32 2.00
C GLN A 10 -4.89 -4.15 1.89
N SER A 11 -6.06 -4.38 1.26
CA SER A 11 -7.02 -3.29 0.96
C SER A 11 -7.66 -2.65 2.21
N ARG A 12 -7.76 -3.40 3.31
CA ARG A 12 -8.39 -2.92 4.55
C ARG A 12 -7.46 -2.05 5.40
N LYS A 13 -6.15 -2.30 5.36
CA LYS A 13 -5.18 -1.62 6.25
C LYS A 13 -4.97 -0.15 5.88
N TYR A 14 -4.78 0.18 4.59
CA TYR A 14 -4.56 1.58 4.19
C TYR A 14 -5.81 2.46 4.37
N LYS A 15 -7.01 1.91 4.12
CA LYS A 15 -8.28 2.63 4.33
C LYS A 15 -8.46 3.02 5.80
N ARG A 16 -8.15 2.09 6.71
CA ARG A 16 -8.22 2.34 8.15
C ARG A 16 -7.18 3.38 8.60
N SER A 17 -5.92 3.22 8.17
CA SER A 17 -4.84 4.16 8.50
C SER A 17 -5.20 5.58 8.11
N ARG A 18 -5.63 5.78 6.86
CA ARG A 18 -6.09 7.08 6.36
C ARG A 18 -7.25 7.64 7.19
N ASN A 19 -8.27 6.85 7.49
CA ASN A 19 -9.41 7.33 8.26
C ASN A 19 -8.99 7.79 9.67
N ASN A 20 -7.99 7.15 10.28
CA ASN A 20 -7.44 7.58 11.57
C ASN A 20 -6.71 8.92 11.47
N VAL A 21 -5.91 9.12 10.41
CA VAL A 21 -5.22 10.40 10.16
C VAL A 21 -6.22 11.53 10.00
N ILE A 22 -7.23 11.36 9.15
CA ILE A 22 -8.27 12.38 8.94
C ILE A 22 -9.06 12.66 10.22
N LYS A 23 -9.41 11.62 11.00
CA LYS A 23 -10.08 11.81 12.29
C LYS A 23 -9.24 12.59 13.30
N LYS A 24 -7.92 12.42 13.29
CA LYS A 24 -7.01 13.04 14.28
C LYS A 24 -6.55 14.43 13.88
N PHE A 25 -6.29 14.65 12.60
CA PHE A 25 -5.63 15.86 12.10
C PHE A 25 -6.48 16.68 11.13
N GLY A 26 -7.65 16.17 10.70
CA GLY A 26 -8.58 16.86 9.79
C GLY A 26 -8.16 16.83 8.32
N GLN A 27 -6.86 16.79 8.03
CA GLN A 27 -6.31 16.89 6.67
C GLN A 27 -5.13 15.94 6.44
N LEU A 28 -4.78 15.72 5.18
CA LEU A 28 -3.61 14.97 4.74
C LEU A 28 -2.92 15.74 3.60
N ASP A 29 -1.77 16.33 3.89
CA ASP A 29 -1.02 17.14 2.94
C ASP A 29 0.13 16.35 2.30
N ILE A 30 0.79 15.49 3.09
CA ILE A 30 1.96 14.73 2.66
C ILE A 30 1.71 13.23 2.86
N LEU A 31 2.00 12.46 1.81
CA LEU A 31 2.05 11.00 1.88
C LEU A 31 3.48 10.52 1.67
N VAL A 32 4.05 9.88 2.69
CA VAL A 32 5.36 9.24 2.59
C VAL A 32 5.17 7.74 2.39
N ASN A 33 5.55 7.23 1.23
CA ASN A 33 5.34 5.84 0.85
C ASN A 33 6.59 5.00 1.11
N ASN A 34 6.95 4.87 2.39
CA ASN A 34 8.22 4.30 2.82
C ASN A 34 8.20 2.78 3.05
N ALA A 35 7.04 2.11 2.93
CA ALA A 35 6.95 0.69 3.23
C ALA A 35 7.73 -0.14 2.20
N GLY A 36 8.68 -0.95 2.68
CA GLY A 36 9.51 -1.81 1.85
C GLY A 36 9.81 -3.16 2.50
N ILE A 37 10.17 -4.12 1.66
CA ILE A 37 10.64 -5.45 2.06
C ILE A 37 11.82 -5.85 1.20
N SER A 38 12.66 -6.73 1.73
CA SER A 38 13.70 -7.43 0.99
C SER A 38 13.58 -8.90 1.33
N ILE A 39 13.43 -9.74 0.31
CA ILE A 39 13.33 -11.19 0.45
C ILE A 39 14.52 -11.76 -0.33
N PRO A 40 15.54 -12.30 0.37
CA PRO A 40 16.66 -12.95 -0.30
C PRO A 40 16.18 -14.24 -0.95
N THR A 41 16.28 -14.33 -2.27
CA THR A 41 15.82 -15.51 -3.04
C THR A 41 16.74 -15.68 -4.26
N THR A 42 17.22 -16.90 -4.50
CA THR A 42 17.98 -17.21 -5.72
C THR A 42 17.02 -17.45 -6.88
N ILE A 43 17.50 -17.32 -8.12
CA ILE A 43 16.65 -17.41 -9.33
C ILE A 43 16.06 -18.81 -9.55
N ASP A 44 16.68 -19.84 -8.97
CA ASP A 44 16.33 -21.26 -9.07
C ASP A 44 15.65 -21.80 -7.80
N ASP A 45 15.32 -20.93 -6.84
CA ASP A 45 14.59 -21.30 -5.64
C ASP A 45 13.17 -21.78 -5.99
N GLU A 46 12.72 -22.86 -5.35
CA GLU A 46 11.37 -23.42 -5.56
C GLU A 46 10.25 -22.44 -5.22
N ASN A 47 10.52 -21.43 -4.37
CA ASN A 47 9.58 -20.41 -3.93
C ASN A 47 9.82 -19.04 -4.59
N TYR A 48 10.57 -18.98 -5.70
CA TYR A 48 10.90 -17.73 -6.38
C TYR A 48 9.67 -16.88 -6.70
N GLU A 49 8.65 -17.49 -7.33
CA GLU A 49 7.43 -16.77 -7.74
C GLU A 49 6.67 -16.16 -6.57
N GLU A 50 6.57 -16.87 -5.43
CA GLU A 50 5.90 -16.33 -4.24
C GLU A 50 6.67 -15.13 -3.66
N SER A 51 7.99 -15.24 -3.59
CA SER A 51 8.87 -14.17 -3.09
C SER A 51 8.85 -12.95 -4.01
N TRP A 52 8.80 -13.20 -5.31
CA TRP A 52 8.67 -12.18 -6.36
C TRP A 52 7.32 -11.45 -6.25
N ASP A 53 6.22 -12.19 -6.21
CA ASP A 53 4.87 -11.62 -6.09
C ASP A 53 4.73 -10.77 -4.84
N LYS A 54 5.26 -11.25 -3.70
CA LYS A 54 5.23 -10.52 -2.44
C LYS A 54 6.01 -9.21 -2.52
N THR A 55 7.16 -9.22 -3.20
CA THR A 55 7.97 -8.03 -3.47
C THR A 55 7.16 -6.99 -4.26
N PHE A 56 6.49 -7.40 -5.35
CA PHE A 56 5.65 -6.50 -6.14
C PHE A 56 4.40 -6.03 -5.38
N ASP A 57 3.82 -6.88 -4.55
CA ASP A 57 2.65 -6.54 -3.74
C ASP A 57 2.97 -5.39 -2.76
N VAL A 58 4.18 -5.35 -2.20
CA VAL A 58 4.60 -4.27 -1.28
C VAL A 58 5.19 -3.09 -2.03
N LEU A 59 6.20 -3.32 -2.88
CA LEU A 59 7.02 -2.26 -3.48
C LEU A 59 6.35 -1.57 -4.67
N LEU A 60 5.28 -2.14 -5.23
CA LEU A 60 4.57 -1.54 -6.35
C LEU A 60 3.07 -1.40 -6.08
N LYS A 61 2.35 -2.53 -5.96
CA LYS A 61 0.88 -2.50 -5.87
C LYS A 61 0.42 -1.81 -4.59
N GLY A 62 1.05 -2.10 -3.46
CA GLY A 62 0.76 -1.45 -2.17
C GLY A 62 0.94 0.05 -2.24
N GLN A 63 2.04 0.48 -2.84
CA GLN A 63 2.41 1.89 -2.99
C GLN A 63 1.37 2.66 -3.83
N VAL A 64 1.01 2.14 -5.01
CA VAL A 64 -0.01 2.74 -5.88
C VAL A 64 -1.39 2.77 -5.22
N ASN A 65 -1.78 1.70 -4.53
CA ASN A 65 -3.06 1.62 -3.84
C ASN A 65 -3.18 2.66 -2.72
N LEU A 66 -2.09 2.89 -1.97
CA LEU A 66 -2.05 3.90 -0.92
C LEU A 66 -2.20 5.31 -1.49
N ILE A 67 -1.48 5.61 -2.57
CA ILE A 67 -1.59 6.90 -3.28
C ILE A 67 -3.05 7.12 -3.74
N ARG A 68 -3.63 6.15 -4.45
CA ARG A 68 -5.02 6.25 -4.95
C ARG A 68 -6.03 6.51 -3.82
N ALA A 69 -5.82 5.89 -2.66
CA ALA A 69 -6.70 6.06 -1.51
C ALA A 69 -6.54 7.42 -0.80
N ALA A 70 -5.37 8.02 -0.88
CA ALA A 70 -5.01 9.31 -0.29
C ALA A 70 -5.31 10.51 -1.22
N LEU A 71 -5.32 10.30 -2.55
CA LEU A 71 -5.49 11.35 -3.56
C LEU A 71 -6.65 12.33 -3.28
N PRO A 72 -7.87 11.91 -2.89
CA PRO A 72 -8.97 12.84 -2.64
C PRO A 72 -8.72 13.81 -1.49
N PHE A 73 -7.83 13.46 -0.56
CA PHE A 73 -7.49 14.27 0.61
C PHE A 73 -6.32 15.19 0.31
N ILE A 74 -5.29 14.67 -0.36
CA ILE A 74 -4.14 15.46 -0.82
C ILE A 74 -4.58 16.56 -1.77
N ARG A 75 -5.53 16.28 -2.69
CA ARG A 75 -6.08 17.31 -3.61
C ARG A 75 -6.87 18.42 -2.91
N LYS A 76 -7.27 18.23 -1.66
CA LYS A 76 -7.90 19.28 -0.84
C LYS A 76 -6.86 20.05 -0.02
N SER A 77 -5.59 19.64 -0.06
CA SER A 77 -4.50 20.35 0.58
C SER A 77 -4.28 21.71 -0.04
N ILE A 78 -4.19 22.73 0.80
CA ILE A 78 -3.80 24.08 0.39
C ILE A 78 -2.29 24.17 0.11
N ALA A 79 -1.50 23.16 0.52
CA ALA A 79 -0.07 23.08 0.19
C ALA A 79 0.19 22.72 -1.29
N GLN A 80 -0.87 22.58 -2.10
CA GLN A 80 -0.77 22.43 -3.56
C GLN A 80 -0.79 23.78 -4.30
N GLU A 81 -1.00 24.90 -3.60
CA GLU A 81 -0.83 26.28 -4.09
C GLU A 81 0.55 26.83 -3.69
#